data_AF-A0A447I611-F1
#
_entry.id   AF-A0A447I611-F1
#
_cell.length_a   1.000
_cell.length_b   1.000
_cell.length_c   1.000
_cell.angle_alpha   90.00
_cell.angle_beta   90.00
_cell.angle_gamma   90.00
#
_symmetry.space_group_name_H-M   'P 1'
#
loop_
_entity.id
_entity.type
_entity.pdbx_description
1 polymer ?
#
loop_
_entity_poly.entity_id
_entity_poly.type
_entity_poly.pdbx_seq_one_letter_code
_entity_poly.pdbx_strand_id
1 'polypeptide(L)'
;MPTNLNRADFVLIDHLQATWVRAGRENLDPYLSVGREKRVFPLICQFDPSEGLYHGWLSRWRRRLWDQRGFRTSVDLMQLEDVRRALARFHDLKDRLPVERRDIGQYRTVDDLRSIIPTRIAETHRRRERESLKAEAYRQSEFLYRDGKWIVVRLKGFAAARFWGLGTKWCTTSAEHIYLSYAGKGEIVVFLTPHGKYQLATQSRMFRNERDDPIDLRIFRGAPPAFMRLVSSNWADDGTRRCPVAET
;
A
#
# COMPACT_ATOMS: atom_id res chain seq x y z
N MET A 1 22.87 35.32 -28.97
CA MET A 1 21.74 35.35 -28.02
C MET A 1 22.05 34.38 -26.90
N PRO A 2 22.19 34.81 -25.64
CA PRO A 2 22.60 33.91 -24.58
C PRO A 2 21.42 33.01 -24.21
N THR A 3 21.44 31.77 -24.67
CA THR A 3 20.52 30.75 -24.18
C THR A 3 20.96 30.45 -22.75
N ASN A 4 20.23 30.97 -21.75
CA ASN A 4 20.47 30.59 -20.35
C ASN A 4 20.07 29.11 -20.20
N LEU A 5 21.02 28.24 -20.51
CA LEU A 5 20.90 26.80 -20.29
C LEU A 5 20.76 26.59 -18.78
N ASN A 6 19.64 26.02 -18.37
CA ASN A 6 19.41 25.68 -16.97
C ASN A 6 20.15 24.38 -16.63
N ARG A 7 20.21 24.02 -15.33
CA ARG A 7 20.87 22.80 -14.86
C ARG A 7 20.34 21.53 -15.53
N ALA A 8 19.04 21.48 -15.86
CA ALA A 8 18.44 20.32 -16.52
C ALA A 8 18.92 20.17 -17.97
N ASP A 9 19.19 21.28 -18.66
CA ASP A 9 19.71 21.25 -20.04
C ASP A 9 21.10 20.62 -20.10
N PHE A 10 21.99 20.94 -19.15
CA PHE A 10 23.31 20.30 -19.06
C PHE A 10 23.23 18.79 -18.80
N VAL A 11 22.30 18.37 -17.93
CA VAL A 11 22.11 16.93 -17.65
C VAL A 11 21.56 16.20 -18.86
N LEU A 12 20.62 16.80 -19.59
CA LEU A 12 20.10 16.22 -20.83
C LEU A 12 21.21 16.11 -21.89
N ILE A 13 22.03 17.15 -22.06
CA ILE A 13 23.15 17.12 -23.01
C ILE A 13 24.15 16.00 -22.66
N ASP A 14 24.58 15.89 -21.39
CA ASP A 14 25.45 14.79 -20.92
C ASP A 14 24.81 13.42 -21.19
N HIS A 15 23.51 13.30 -20.94
CA HIS A 15 22.77 12.07 -21.18
C HIS A 15 22.77 11.70 -22.67
N LEU A 16 22.51 12.64 -23.57
CA LEU A 16 22.48 12.40 -25.01
C LEU A 16 23.87 12.14 -25.59
N GLN A 17 24.91 12.78 -25.08
CA GLN A 17 26.30 12.45 -25.44
C GLN A 17 26.66 11.01 -25.04
N ALA A 18 26.27 10.59 -23.83
CA ALA A 18 26.46 9.21 -23.40
C ALA A 18 25.67 8.21 -24.27
N THR A 19 24.45 8.57 -24.68
CA THR A 19 23.63 7.79 -25.63
C THR A 19 24.34 7.63 -26.97
N TRP A 20 24.89 8.71 -27.54
CA TRP A 20 25.62 8.67 -28.81
C TRP A 20 26.82 7.73 -28.74
N VAL A 21 27.65 7.87 -27.70
CA VAL A 21 28.83 7.02 -27.50
C VAL A 21 28.43 5.56 -27.32
N ARG A 22 27.36 5.28 -26.57
CA ARG A 22 26.88 3.90 -26.37
C ARG A 22 26.35 3.29 -27.67
N ALA A 23 25.60 4.03 -28.46
CA ALA A 23 25.08 3.57 -29.74
C ALA A 23 26.21 3.16 -30.70
N GLY A 24 27.27 3.98 -30.79
CA GLY A 24 28.45 3.64 -31.59
C GLY A 24 29.14 2.34 -31.14
N ARG A 25 29.24 2.10 -29.82
CA ARG A 25 29.81 0.86 -29.28
C ARG A 25 28.98 -0.39 -29.56
N GLU A 26 27.65 -0.24 -29.61
CA GLU A 26 26.72 -1.35 -29.92
C GLU A 26 26.42 -1.49 -31.42
N ASN A 27 27.12 -0.73 -32.28
CA ASN A 27 26.89 -0.69 -33.73
C ASN A 27 25.43 -0.38 -34.11
N LEU A 28 24.83 0.56 -33.37
CA LEU A 28 23.48 1.05 -33.57
C LEU A 28 23.52 2.44 -34.20
N ASP A 29 22.45 2.82 -34.91
CA ASP A 29 22.28 4.19 -35.42
C ASP A 29 22.29 5.20 -34.25
N PRO A 30 23.31 6.09 -34.16
CA PRO A 30 23.41 7.05 -33.08
C PRO A 30 22.31 8.11 -33.12
N TYR A 31 21.84 8.52 -34.29
CA TYR A 31 20.78 9.52 -34.44
C TYR A 31 19.44 8.99 -33.95
N LEU A 32 19.09 7.76 -34.32
CA LEU A 32 17.87 7.11 -33.84
C LEU A 32 17.92 6.89 -32.32
N SER A 33 19.08 6.49 -31.81
CA SER A 33 19.29 6.26 -30.36
C SER A 33 19.17 7.55 -29.57
N VAL A 34 19.82 8.62 -30.01
CA VAL A 34 19.70 9.97 -29.42
C VAL A 34 18.28 10.48 -29.53
N GLY A 35 17.62 10.32 -30.68
CA GLY A 35 16.23 10.71 -30.88
C GLY A 35 15.29 10.02 -29.91
N ARG A 36 15.52 8.73 -29.62
CA ARG A 36 14.76 7.98 -28.61
C ARG A 36 14.98 8.54 -27.22
N GLU A 37 16.22 8.64 -26.74
CA GLU A 37 16.48 9.10 -25.37
C GLU A 37 16.11 10.58 -25.17
N LYS A 38 16.14 11.40 -26.22
CA LYS A 38 15.62 12.79 -26.19
C LYS A 38 14.12 12.85 -25.88
N ARG A 39 13.35 11.81 -26.21
CA ARG A 39 11.93 11.69 -25.83
C ARG A 39 11.74 11.02 -24.48
N VAL A 40 12.53 9.97 -24.19
CA VAL A 40 12.36 9.16 -22.98
C VAL A 40 12.87 9.88 -21.73
N PHE A 41 14.04 10.52 -21.78
CA PHE A 41 14.65 11.10 -20.59
C PHE A 41 13.81 12.21 -19.95
N PRO A 42 13.18 13.14 -20.70
CA PRO A 42 12.25 14.11 -20.11
C PRO A 42 11.05 13.46 -19.40
N LEU A 43 10.54 12.33 -19.90
CA LEU A 43 9.48 11.58 -19.22
C LEU A 43 9.97 10.99 -17.90
N ILE A 44 11.19 10.47 -17.86
CA ILE A 44 11.81 9.98 -16.62
C ILE A 44 11.94 11.14 -15.61
N CYS A 45 12.35 12.32 -16.06
CA CYS A 45 12.50 13.50 -15.21
C CYS A 45 11.19 14.00 -14.59
N GLN A 46 10.01 13.71 -15.18
CA GLN A 46 8.72 14.02 -14.57
C GLN A 46 8.47 13.25 -13.25
N PHE A 47 9.24 12.19 -13.00
CA PHE A 47 9.22 11.42 -11.76
C PHE A 47 10.29 11.87 -10.76
N ASP A 48 10.97 13.00 -11.02
CA ASP A 48 11.75 13.70 -10.00
C ASP A 48 10.78 14.34 -8.97
N PRO A 49 10.83 13.97 -7.69
CA PRO A 49 9.98 14.56 -6.65
C PRO A 49 10.41 15.99 -6.25
N SER A 50 11.49 16.50 -6.81
CA SER A 50 12.03 17.83 -6.56
C SER A 50 12.01 18.69 -7.83
N GLU A 51 12.38 19.96 -7.71
CA GLU A 51 12.58 20.85 -8.86
C GLU A 51 13.88 20.55 -9.63
N GLY A 52 14.06 19.29 -10.05
CA GLY A 52 15.15 18.84 -10.91
C GLY A 52 16.49 18.58 -10.21
N LEU A 53 16.51 18.46 -8.88
CA LEU A 53 17.73 18.17 -8.13
C LEU A 53 18.28 16.77 -8.45
N TYR A 54 17.41 15.83 -8.85
CA TYR A 54 17.74 14.43 -9.05
C TYR A 54 17.84 14.01 -10.51
N HIS A 55 17.66 14.92 -11.47
CA HIS A 55 17.88 14.65 -12.90
C HIS A 55 19.24 13.99 -13.19
N GLY A 56 20.31 14.47 -12.54
CA GLY A 56 21.65 13.89 -12.71
C GLY A 56 21.73 12.44 -12.23
N TRP A 57 21.04 12.11 -11.14
CA TRP A 57 20.94 10.74 -10.63
C TRP A 57 20.09 9.87 -11.56
N LEU A 58 18.94 10.38 -12.02
CA LEU A 58 18.05 9.71 -12.98
C LEU A 58 18.76 9.39 -14.30
N SER A 59 19.58 10.31 -14.81
CA SER A 59 20.41 10.08 -16.00
C SER A 59 21.38 8.91 -15.77
N ARG A 60 22.06 8.86 -14.62
CA ARG A 60 22.96 7.75 -14.29
C ARG A 60 22.21 6.44 -14.06
N TRP A 61 21.05 6.48 -13.43
CA TRP A 61 20.19 5.32 -13.24
C TRP A 61 19.72 4.74 -14.58
N ARG A 62 19.24 5.58 -15.51
CA ARG A 62 18.88 5.18 -16.88
C ARG A 62 20.06 4.54 -17.62
N ARG A 63 21.25 5.13 -17.51
CA ARG A 63 22.49 4.58 -18.10
C ARG A 63 22.83 3.19 -17.56
N ARG A 64 22.71 2.98 -16.25
CA ARG A 64 22.95 1.66 -15.63
C ARG A 64 21.92 0.62 -16.09
N LEU A 65 20.68 1.02 -16.34
CA LEU A 65 19.68 0.10 -16.90
C LEU A 65 20.08 -0.39 -18.30
N TRP A 66 20.74 0.44 -19.12
CA TRP A 66 21.29 0.00 -20.41
C TRP A 66 22.30 -1.12 -20.24
N ASP A 67 23.17 -1.02 -19.22
CA ASP A 67 24.17 -2.06 -18.93
C ASP A 67 23.52 -3.35 -18.43
N GLN A 68 22.43 -3.26 -17.66
CA GLN A 68 21.76 -4.42 -17.06
C GLN A 68 20.79 -5.14 -17.99
N ARG A 69 20.05 -4.40 -18.83
CA ARG A 69 18.92 -4.91 -19.62
C ARG A 69 19.07 -4.67 -21.12
N GLY A 70 20.22 -4.13 -21.53
CA GLY A 70 20.49 -3.73 -22.91
C GLY A 70 20.02 -2.30 -23.20
N PHE A 71 20.70 -1.65 -24.14
CA PHE A 71 20.46 -0.24 -24.49
C PHE A 71 19.05 0.04 -25.03
N ARG A 72 18.41 -0.98 -25.62
CA ARG A 72 17.03 -0.88 -26.11
C ARG A 72 15.97 -1.07 -25.01
N THR A 73 16.33 -1.31 -23.75
CA THR A 73 15.38 -1.54 -22.66
C THR A 73 14.36 -0.40 -22.54
N SER A 74 13.08 -0.76 -22.49
CA SER A 74 12.02 0.16 -22.08
C SER A 74 12.06 0.37 -20.56
N VAL A 75 11.39 1.43 -20.13
CA VAL A 75 11.07 1.69 -18.72
C VAL A 75 9.55 1.70 -18.65
N ASP A 76 8.98 0.95 -17.72
CA ASP A 76 7.53 0.93 -17.49
C ASP A 76 7.13 1.92 -16.36
N LEU A 77 5.83 2.19 -16.28
CA LEU A 77 5.28 3.13 -15.31
C LEU A 77 5.50 2.68 -13.86
N MET A 78 5.47 1.37 -13.60
CA MET A 78 5.65 0.82 -12.26
C MET A 78 7.08 1.07 -11.77
N GLN A 79 8.07 0.86 -12.64
CA GLN A 79 9.48 1.13 -12.37
C GLN A 79 9.74 2.63 -12.12
N LEU A 80 9.09 3.51 -12.88
CA LEU A 80 9.21 4.97 -12.68
C LEU A 80 8.60 5.43 -11.37
N GLU A 81 7.42 4.90 -11.03
CA GLU A 81 6.76 5.18 -9.75
C GLU A 81 7.58 4.69 -8.55
N ASP A 82 8.23 3.53 -8.70
CA ASP A 82 9.17 3.00 -7.71
C ASP A 82 10.38 3.92 -7.48
N VAL A 83 10.97 4.44 -8.56
CA VAL A 83 12.06 5.43 -8.50
C VAL A 83 11.59 6.70 -7.81
N ARG A 84 10.43 7.23 -8.20
CA ARG A 84 9.83 8.45 -7.61
C ARG A 84 9.67 8.30 -6.10
N ARG A 85 9.09 7.18 -5.65
CA ARG A 85 8.88 6.90 -4.22
C ARG A 85 10.19 6.82 -3.45
N ALA A 86 11.21 6.17 -4.01
CA ALA A 86 12.51 6.05 -3.37
C ALA A 86 13.24 7.40 -3.28
N LEU A 87 13.20 8.20 -4.35
CA LEU A 87 13.76 9.54 -4.36
C LEU A 87 13.03 10.49 -3.41
N ALA A 88 11.69 10.44 -3.37
CA ALA A 88 10.89 11.30 -2.50
C ALA A 88 11.24 11.02 -1.04
N ARG A 89 11.30 9.73 -0.70
CA ARG A 89 11.70 9.30 0.63
C ARG A 89 13.13 9.74 0.99
N PHE A 90 14.07 9.64 0.06
CA PHE A 90 15.42 10.14 0.29
C PHE A 90 15.43 11.65 0.51
N HIS A 91 14.69 12.40 -0.33
CA HIS A 91 14.58 13.86 -0.24
C HIS A 91 14.08 14.32 1.13
N ASP A 92 13.06 13.65 1.66
CA ASP A 92 12.48 13.95 2.97
C ASP A 92 13.42 13.63 4.14
N LEU A 93 14.30 12.64 3.96
CA LEU A 93 15.16 12.12 5.03
C LEU A 93 16.58 12.67 5.00
N LYS A 94 17.08 13.14 3.86
CA LYS A 94 18.49 13.48 3.64
C LYS A 94 19.06 14.41 4.71
N ASP A 95 18.29 15.40 5.17
CA ASP A 95 18.76 16.38 6.15
C ASP A 95 18.87 15.81 7.58
N ARG A 96 18.26 14.64 7.82
CA ARG A 96 18.35 13.89 9.09
C ARG A 96 19.39 12.77 9.04
N LEU A 97 19.96 12.46 7.88
CA LEU A 97 21.03 11.47 7.75
C LEU A 97 22.36 12.07 8.24
N PRO A 98 23.30 11.21 8.69
CA PRO A 98 24.71 11.59 8.83
C PRO A 98 25.22 12.24 7.55
N VAL A 99 26.10 13.25 7.67
CA VAL A 99 26.57 14.08 6.54
C VAL A 99 27.12 13.20 5.42
N GLU A 100 27.81 12.12 5.78
CA GLU A 100 28.44 11.17 4.87
C GLU A 100 27.40 10.43 4.02
N ARG A 101 26.15 10.32 4.49
CA ARG A 101 25.05 9.59 3.81
C ARG A 101 24.09 10.50 3.06
N ARG A 102 24.33 11.81 3.03
CA ARG A 102 23.46 12.80 2.36
C ARG A 102 23.72 12.92 0.86
N ASP A 103 24.84 12.41 0.37
CA ASP A 103 25.15 12.43 -1.05
C ASP A 103 24.36 11.34 -1.78
N ILE A 104 23.44 11.77 -2.65
CA ILE A 104 22.64 10.83 -3.46
C ILE A 104 23.50 10.00 -4.43
N GLY A 105 24.68 10.50 -4.81
CA GLY A 105 25.60 9.83 -5.72
C GLY A 105 26.07 8.46 -5.22
N GLN A 106 26.05 8.23 -3.91
CA GLN A 106 26.46 6.99 -3.27
C GLN A 106 25.48 5.83 -3.48
N TYR A 107 24.21 6.15 -3.72
CA TYR A 107 23.16 5.15 -3.93
C TYR A 107 23.03 4.88 -5.42
N ARG A 108 23.41 3.70 -5.88
CA ARG A 108 23.47 3.36 -7.31
C ARG A 108 22.17 2.78 -7.82
N THR A 109 21.38 2.17 -6.94
CA THR A 109 20.12 1.50 -7.27
C THR A 109 18.95 2.08 -6.50
N VAL A 110 17.74 1.77 -6.96
CA VAL A 110 16.50 2.07 -6.23
C VAL A 110 16.48 1.33 -4.89
N ASP A 111 17.04 0.12 -4.84
CA ASP A 111 17.09 -0.67 -3.61
C ASP A 111 18.08 -0.09 -2.59
N ASP A 112 19.19 0.51 -3.06
CA ASP A 112 20.10 1.27 -2.19
C ASP A 112 19.35 2.42 -1.52
N LEU A 113 18.56 3.19 -2.30
CA LEU A 113 17.72 4.28 -1.77
C LEU A 113 16.64 3.76 -0.81
N ARG A 114 16.04 2.60 -1.09
CA ARG A 114 15.06 1.96 -0.18
C ARG A 114 15.70 1.49 1.13
N SER A 115 16.97 1.12 1.08
CA SER A 115 17.76 0.70 2.24
C SER A 115 18.23 1.86 3.13
N ILE A 116 18.05 3.11 2.68
CA ILE A 116 18.32 4.33 3.46
C ILE A 116 17.27 4.44 4.54
N ILE A 117 17.46 3.65 5.57
CA ILE A 117 16.68 3.77 6.78
C ILE A 117 17.64 3.63 7.96
N PRO A 118 17.93 4.73 8.68
CA PRO A 118 18.33 4.60 10.07
C PRO A 118 17.21 3.83 10.78
N THR A 119 17.53 2.69 11.40
CA THR A 119 16.56 1.73 11.98
C THR A 119 15.45 2.39 12.80
N ARG A 120 15.78 3.45 13.56
CA ARG A 120 14.82 4.25 14.36
C ARG A 120 13.80 5.06 13.54
N ILE A 121 14.17 5.56 12.36
CA ILE A 121 13.27 6.34 11.50
C ILE A 121 12.29 5.42 10.76
N ALA A 122 12.70 4.21 10.35
CA ALA A 122 11.77 3.18 9.85
C ALA A 122 10.69 2.89 10.88
N GLU A 123 11.09 2.64 12.12
CA GLU A 123 10.16 2.29 13.19
C GLU A 123 9.19 3.42 13.46
N THR A 124 9.66 4.67 13.49
CA THR A 124 8.81 5.84 13.72
C THR A 124 7.83 6.06 12.56
N HIS A 125 8.27 5.95 11.30
CA HIS A 125 7.36 6.10 10.15
C HIS A 125 6.37 4.93 10.04
N ARG A 126 6.81 3.69 10.22
CA ARG A 126 5.92 2.52 10.29
C ARG A 126 4.93 2.65 11.43
N ARG A 127 5.35 3.19 12.58
CA ARG A 127 4.47 3.48 13.71
C ARG A 127 3.45 4.55 13.35
N ARG A 128 3.85 5.66 12.73
CA ARG A 128 2.94 6.73 12.28
C ARG A 128 1.96 6.25 11.21
N GLU A 129 2.41 5.45 10.24
CA GLU A 129 1.52 4.83 9.25
C GLU A 129 0.54 3.87 9.92
N ARG A 130 1.00 3.01 10.84
CA ARG A 130 0.12 2.14 11.62
C ARG A 130 -0.87 2.93 12.47
N GLU A 131 -0.44 4.03 13.07
CA GLU A 131 -1.30 4.94 13.84
C GLU A 131 -2.31 5.65 12.95
N SER A 132 -1.93 6.08 11.74
CA SER A 132 -2.82 6.70 10.75
C SER A 132 -3.87 5.72 10.22
N LEU A 133 -3.44 4.50 9.84
CA LEU A 133 -4.32 3.42 9.41
C LEU A 133 -5.28 3.00 10.53
N LYS A 134 -4.79 2.94 11.78
CA LYS A 134 -5.62 2.70 12.96
C LYS A 134 -6.61 3.83 13.17
N ALA A 135 -6.19 5.10 13.07
CA ALA A 135 -7.07 6.23 13.24
C ALA A 135 -8.19 6.24 12.19
N GLU A 136 -7.88 5.94 10.93
CA GLU A 136 -8.87 5.81 9.87
C GLU A 136 -9.85 4.66 10.13
N ALA A 137 -9.34 3.49 10.52
CA ALA A 137 -10.20 2.38 10.91
C ALA A 137 -11.14 2.73 12.06
N TYR A 138 -10.64 3.46 13.08
CA TYR A 138 -11.46 3.90 14.22
C TYR A 138 -12.51 4.94 13.81
N ARG A 139 -12.21 5.86 12.89
CA ARG A 139 -13.20 6.79 12.32
C ARG A 139 -14.32 6.05 11.60
N GLN A 140 -13.98 4.96 10.92
CA GLN A 140 -14.93 4.09 10.22
C GLN A 140 -15.52 2.99 11.13
N SER A 141 -15.39 3.11 12.45
CA SER A 141 -15.89 2.15 13.42
C SER A 141 -16.85 2.79 14.40
N GLU A 142 -17.93 2.09 14.71
CA GLU A 142 -18.84 2.46 15.79
C GLU A 142 -18.79 1.41 16.88
N PHE A 143 -18.36 1.79 18.08
CA PHE A 143 -18.32 0.90 19.23
C PHE A 143 -19.72 0.79 19.82
N LEU A 144 -20.32 -0.39 19.70
CA LEU A 144 -21.62 -0.70 20.32
C LEU A 144 -21.45 -1.16 21.77
N TYR A 145 -20.31 -1.78 22.08
CA TYR A 145 -19.97 -2.21 23.43
C TYR A 145 -18.46 -2.34 23.60
N ARG A 146 -17.95 -2.00 24.79
CA ARG A 146 -16.54 -2.15 25.12
C ARG A 146 -16.39 -2.34 26.64
N ASP A 147 -16.01 -3.54 27.04
CA ASP A 147 -15.73 -3.89 28.43
C ASP A 147 -14.58 -4.90 28.49
N GLY A 148 -13.41 -4.45 28.93
CA GLY A 148 -12.20 -5.26 28.97
C GLY A 148 -11.90 -5.94 27.63
N LYS A 149 -11.99 -7.27 27.61
CA LYS A 149 -11.73 -8.13 26.44
C LYS A 149 -12.96 -8.36 25.55
N TRP A 150 -14.12 -7.84 25.92
CA TRP A 150 -15.37 -7.95 25.17
C TRP A 150 -15.64 -6.63 24.44
N ILE A 151 -15.59 -6.66 23.11
CA ILE A 151 -15.80 -5.47 22.27
C ILE A 151 -16.75 -5.84 21.16
N VAL A 152 -17.73 -4.97 20.89
CA VAL A 152 -18.63 -5.07 19.74
C VAL A 152 -18.47 -3.80 18.91
N VAL A 153 -18.13 -3.97 17.64
CA VAL A 153 -17.88 -2.87 16.71
C VAL A 153 -18.73 -3.05 15.47
N ARG A 154 -19.54 -2.05 15.12
CA ARG A 154 -20.17 -1.96 13.81
C ARG A 154 -19.19 -1.32 12.83
N LEU A 155 -19.01 -1.96 11.68
CA LEU A 155 -18.13 -1.48 10.62
C LEU A 155 -18.90 -0.51 9.72
N LYS A 156 -18.37 0.72 9.56
CA LYS A 156 -18.95 1.76 8.69
C LYS A 156 -18.16 1.95 7.39
N GLY A 157 -17.01 1.30 7.24
CA GLY A 157 -16.22 1.37 6.01
C GLY A 157 -15.18 0.25 5.89
N PHE A 158 -14.55 0.18 4.72
CA PHE A 158 -13.61 -0.89 4.41
C PHE A 158 -12.32 -0.83 5.24
N ALA A 159 -11.86 0.36 5.66
CA ALA A 159 -10.69 0.47 6.52
C ALA A 159 -10.95 -0.16 7.90
N ALA A 160 -12.17 0.00 8.44
CA ALA A 160 -12.59 -0.69 9.66
C ALA A 160 -12.65 -2.21 9.45
N ALA A 161 -13.23 -2.67 8.33
CA ALA A 161 -13.29 -4.10 8.02
C ALA A 161 -11.89 -4.75 7.98
N ARG A 162 -10.95 -4.13 7.26
CA ARG A 162 -9.57 -4.62 7.20
C ARG A 162 -8.87 -4.61 8.55
N PHE A 163 -9.06 -3.57 9.34
CA PHE A 163 -8.40 -3.43 10.63
C PHE A 163 -8.91 -4.46 11.64
N TRP A 164 -10.22 -4.57 11.81
CA TRP A 164 -10.82 -5.48 12.80
C TRP A 164 -10.73 -6.95 12.37
N GLY A 165 -10.81 -7.21 11.06
CA GLY A 165 -10.59 -8.54 10.46
C GLY A 165 -9.13 -8.94 10.27
N LEU A 166 -8.16 -8.14 10.74
CA LEU A 166 -6.74 -8.54 10.64
C LEU A 166 -6.52 -9.90 11.32
N GLY A 167 -5.97 -10.86 10.57
CA GLY A 167 -5.73 -12.23 11.04
C GLY A 167 -6.90 -13.19 10.83
N THR A 168 -7.99 -12.76 10.19
CA THR A 168 -9.12 -13.64 9.83
C THR A 168 -9.13 -13.94 8.33
N LYS A 169 -9.95 -14.91 7.93
CA LYS A 169 -10.22 -15.29 6.54
C LYS A 169 -11.52 -14.71 5.98
N TRP A 170 -12.09 -13.70 6.65
CA TRP A 170 -13.37 -13.13 6.24
C TRP A 170 -13.30 -12.51 4.85
N CYS A 171 -14.22 -12.89 3.98
CA CYS A 171 -14.32 -12.35 2.63
C CYS A 171 -14.50 -10.82 2.61
N THR A 172 -15.10 -10.23 3.63
CA THR A 172 -15.30 -8.76 3.78
C THR A 172 -14.01 -7.98 4.00
N THR A 173 -12.88 -8.65 4.23
CA THR A 173 -11.56 -8.01 4.44
C THR A 173 -10.69 -8.01 3.19
N SER A 174 -11.04 -8.80 2.16
CA SER A 174 -10.17 -9.06 1.01
C SER A 174 -10.19 -7.92 -0.01
N ALA A 175 -11.36 -7.35 -0.30
CA ALA A 175 -11.51 -6.24 -1.23
C ALA A 175 -12.70 -5.34 -0.87
N GLU A 176 -12.59 -4.06 -1.25
CA GLU A 176 -13.60 -3.05 -0.93
C GLU A 176 -14.96 -3.34 -1.56
N HIS A 177 -14.99 -3.74 -2.84
CA HIS A 177 -16.23 -4.11 -3.51
C HIS A 177 -16.93 -5.31 -2.85
N ILE A 178 -16.16 -6.27 -2.30
CA ILE A 178 -16.72 -7.38 -1.53
C ILE A 178 -17.34 -6.84 -0.24
N TYR A 179 -16.61 -6.02 0.54
CA TYR A 179 -17.17 -5.37 1.72
C TYR A 179 -18.47 -4.63 1.42
N LEU A 180 -18.47 -3.78 0.39
CA LEU A 180 -19.63 -2.98 -0.01
C LEU A 180 -20.83 -3.86 -0.39
N SER A 181 -20.61 -5.04 -0.98
CA SER A 181 -21.69 -5.97 -1.30
C SER A 181 -22.44 -6.50 -0.07
N TYR A 182 -21.75 -6.64 1.08
CA TYR A 182 -22.35 -7.02 2.36
C TYR A 182 -22.89 -5.80 3.11
N ALA A 183 -22.14 -4.69 3.13
CA ALA A 183 -22.50 -3.46 3.83
C ALA A 183 -23.71 -2.74 3.20
N GLY A 184 -23.90 -2.83 1.89
CA GLY A 184 -25.08 -2.30 1.20
C GLY A 184 -26.36 -3.13 1.44
N LYS A 185 -26.20 -4.32 2.01
CA LYS A 185 -27.24 -5.31 2.27
C LYS A 185 -27.71 -5.27 3.72
N GLY A 186 -26.77 -5.10 4.63
CA GLY A 186 -27.05 -4.91 6.04
C GLY A 186 -25.78 -4.51 6.77
N GLU A 187 -25.89 -4.37 8.09
CA GLU A 187 -24.77 -4.02 8.93
C GLU A 187 -23.79 -5.19 9.04
N ILE A 188 -22.50 -4.86 9.17
CA ILE A 188 -21.47 -5.82 9.51
C ILE A 188 -20.96 -5.48 10.90
N VAL A 189 -21.11 -6.43 11.82
CA VAL A 189 -20.75 -6.27 13.23
C VAL A 189 -19.66 -7.26 13.58
N VAL A 190 -18.59 -6.79 14.22
CA VAL A 190 -17.47 -7.60 14.70
C VAL A 190 -17.53 -7.71 16.20
N PHE A 191 -17.40 -8.94 16.69
CA PHE A 191 -17.33 -9.29 18.10
C PHE A 191 -15.90 -9.73 18.42
N LEU A 192 -15.24 -8.99 19.29
CA LEU A 192 -13.96 -9.39 19.89
C LEU A 192 -14.23 -9.92 21.28
N THR A 193 -13.70 -11.11 21.54
CA THR A 193 -13.91 -11.81 22.81
C THR A 193 -12.58 -12.41 23.29
N PRO A 194 -12.50 -12.87 24.55
CA PRO A 194 -11.38 -13.69 25.01
C PRO A 194 -11.14 -14.96 24.18
N HIS A 195 -12.16 -15.44 23.46
CA HIS A 195 -12.14 -16.71 22.71
C HIS A 195 -11.83 -16.52 21.23
N GLY A 196 -11.60 -15.29 20.77
CA GLY A 196 -11.31 -14.98 19.37
C GLY A 196 -12.23 -13.92 18.80
N LYS A 197 -12.12 -13.73 17.48
CA LYS A 197 -12.90 -12.77 16.71
C LYS A 197 -14.02 -13.44 15.93
N TYR A 198 -15.12 -12.72 15.84
CA TYR A 198 -16.28 -13.16 15.09
C TYR A 198 -16.91 -12.01 14.32
N GLN A 199 -17.53 -12.33 13.19
CA GLN A 199 -18.24 -11.36 12.36
C GLN A 199 -19.66 -11.82 12.13
N LEU A 200 -20.60 -10.88 12.21
CA LEU A 200 -22.00 -11.04 11.84
C LEU A 200 -22.32 -10.09 10.69
N ALA A 201 -22.79 -10.64 9.57
CA ALA A 201 -23.53 -9.87 8.57
C ALA A 201 -25.02 -9.95 8.92
N THR A 202 -25.65 -8.83 9.28
CA THR A 202 -26.98 -8.83 9.91
C THR A 202 -28.09 -9.25 8.95
N GLN A 203 -28.02 -8.87 7.68
CA GLN A 203 -29.06 -9.23 6.71
C GLN A 203 -29.04 -10.72 6.38
N SER A 204 -27.86 -11.28 6.07
CA SER A 204 -27.73 -12.72 5.78
C SER A 204 -27.68 -13.60 7.03
N ARG A 205 -27.65 -12.97 8.21
CA ARG A 205 -27.49 -13.62 9.53
C ARG A 205 -26.33 -14.62 9.57
N MET A 206 -25.27 -14.32 8.84
CA MET A 206 -24.07 -15.16 8.79
C MET A 206 -23.13 -14.75 9.92
N PHE A 207 -23.08 -15.58 10.97
CA PHE A 207 -22.06 -15.46 12.02
C PHE A 207 -20.88 -16.35 11.70
N ARG A 208 -19.68 -15.76 11.66
CA ARG A 208 -18.45 -16.41 11.22
C ARG A 208 -17.33 -16.25 12.23
N ASN A 209 -16.54 -17.30 12.47
CA ASN A 209 -15.30 -17.23 13.23
C ASN A 209 -14.13 -16.71 12.38
N GLU A 210 -12.93 -16.65 12.94
CA GLU A 210 -11.71 -16.21 12.26
C GLU A 210 -11.37 -16.96 10.97
N ARG A 211 -11.84 -18.21 10.79
CA ARG A 211 -11.62 -19.02 9.59
C ARG A 211 -12.70 -18.87 8.53
N ASP A 212 -13.70 -18.02 8.79
CA ASP A 212 -14.91 -17.86 8.01
C ASP A 212 -15.88 -19.07 8.10
N ASP A 213 -15.76 -19.87 9.16
CA ASP A 213 -16.67 -20.99 9.44
C ASP A 213 -17.89 -20.50 10.25
N PRO A 214 -19.08 -21.09 10.05
CA PRO A 214 -20.25 -20.83 10.89
C PRO A 214 -19.96 -21.16 12.36
N ILE A 215 -20.57 -20.41 13.26
CA ILE A 215 -20.44 -20.65 14.70
C ILE A 215 -21.77 -20.93 15.39
N ASP A 216 -21.67 -21.54 16.57
CA ASP A 216 -22.75 -21.67 17.52
C ASP A 216 -22.62 -20.60 18.62
N LEU A 217 -23.71 -19.90 18.95
CA LEU A 217 -23.70 -18.85 19.97
C LEU A 217 -23.33 -19.33 21.38
N ARG A 218 -23.38 -20.64 21.65
CA ARG A 218 -22.95 -21.23 22.93
C ARG A 218 -21.50 -20.88 23.27
N ILE A 219 -20.68 -20.47 22.29
CA ILE A 219 -19.31 -19.99 22.53
C ILE A 219 -19.24 -18.70 23.35
N PHE A 220 -20.33 -17.93 23.44
CA PHE A 220 -20.39 -16.71 24.25
C PHE A 220 -20.90 -16.97 25.68
N ARG A 221 -20.93 -18.23 26.12
CA ARG A 221 -21.29 -18.57 27.50
C ARG A 221 -20.33 -17.87 28.48
N GLY A 222 -20.89 -17.15 29.45
CA GLY A 222 -20.12 -16.34 30.40
C GLY A 222 -19.80 -14.93 29.93
N ALA A 223 -20.29 -14.50 28.76
CA ALA A 223 -20.20 -13.11 28.34
C ALA A 223 -21.07 -12.20 29.22
N PRO A 224 -20.67 -10.91 29.38
CA PRO A 224 -21.46 -9.95 30.14
C PRO A 224 -22.91 -9.84 29.64
N PRO A 225 -23.91 -9.63 30.53
CA PRO A 225 -25.32 -9.56 30.11
C PRO A 225 -25.61 -8.51 29.04
N ALA A 226 -24.91 -7.36 29.09
CA ALA A 226 -25.02 -6.31 28.08
C ALA A 226 -24.49 -6.75 26.70
N PHE A 227 -23.40 -7.51 26.68
CA PHE A 227 -22.87 -8.13 25.46
C PHE A 227 -23.87 -9.14 24.90
N MET A 228 -24.42 -10.02 25.75
CA MET A 228 -25.39 -11.02 25.32
C MET A 228 -26.67 -10.40 24.77
N ARG A 229 -27.11 -9.24 25.29
CA ARG A 229 -28.23 -8.50 24.70
C ARG A 229 -27.95 -8.06 23.27
N LEU A 230 -26.71 -7.65 22.95
CA LEU A 230 -26.33 -7.29 21.59
C LEU A 230 -26.23 -8.51 20.68
N VAL A 231 -25.74 -9.64 21.18
CA VAL A 231 -25.76 -10.91 20.43
C VAL A 231 -27.22 -11.28 20.12
N SER A 232 -28.08 -11.31 21.15
CA SER A 232 -29.50 -11.65 20.98
C SER A 232 -30.26 -10.65 20.12
N SER A 233 -30.04 -9.33 20.24
CA SER A 233 -30.77 -8.35 19.40
C SER A 233 -30.41 -8.46 17.92
N ASN A 234 -29.16 -8.85 17.62
CA ASN A 234 -28.68 -9.02 16.26
C ASN A 234 -28.90 -10.45 15.73
N TRP A 235 -29.21 -11.41 16.60
CA TRP A 235 -29.38 -12.83 16.28
C TRP A 235 -30.81 -13.36 16.48
N ALA A 236 -31.68 -12.65 17.20
CA ALA A 236 -32.93 -13.17 17.73
C ALA A 236 -33.73 -13.95 16.67
N ASP A 237 -33.96 -15.20 17.05
CA ASP A 237 -34.61 -16.30 16.36
C ASP A 237 -35.90 -15.86 15.65
N ASP A 238 -36.03 -16.23 14.37
CA ASP A 238 -37.34 -16.65 13.87
C ASP A 238 -37.18 -18.15 13.62
N GLY A 239 -37.92 -18.92 14.39
CA GLY A 239 -37.77 -20.37 14.47
C GLY A 239 -37.86 -21.02 13.10
N THR A 240 -37.14 -22.14 12.96
CA THR A 240 -37.30 -23.14 11.89
C THR A 240 -37.09 -22.65 10.45
N ARG A 241 -35.84 -22.75 9.97
CA ARG A 241 -35.58 -23.38 8.66
C ARG A 241 -34.39 -24.31 8.76
N ARG A 242 -34.69 -25.61 8.91
CA ARG A 242 -33.76 -26.68 8.53
C ARG A 242 -33.39 -26.47 7.07
N CYS A 243 -32.12 -26.68 6.73
CA CYS A 243 -31.68 -26.85 5.35
C CYS A 243 -32.56 -27.91 4.67
N PRO A 244 -33.08 -27.67 3.45
CA PRO A 244 -33.50 -28.78 2.62
C PRO A 244 -32.23 -29.56 2.30
N VAL A 245 -32.11 -30.73 2.92
CA VAL A 245 -31.21 -31.78 2.45
C VAL A 245 -31.76 -32.16 1.08
N ALA A 246 -30.92 -32.07 0.06
CA ALA A 246 -31.23 -32.63 -1.24
C ALA A 246 -31.40 -34.14 -1.07
N GLU A 247 -32.64 -34.61 -1.09
CA GLU A 247 -32.95 -36.01 -1.39
C GLU A 247 -33.09 -36.10 -2.92
N THR A 248 -32.17 -36.90 -3.49
CA THR A 248 -32.17 -37.62 -4.77
C THR A 248 -33.20 -37.25 -5.82
#